data_AF-A0A1R3UTV4-F1
#
_entry.id   AF-A0A1R3UTV4-F1
#
_cell.length_a   1.000
_cell.length_b   1.000
_cell.length_c   1.000
_cell.angle_alpha   90.00
_cell.angle_beta   90.00
_cell.angle_gamma   90.00
#
_symmetry.space_group_name_H-M   'P 1'
#
loop_
_entity.id
_entity.type
_entity.pdbx_description
1 polymer ?
#
loop_
_entity_poly.entity_id
_entity_poly.type
_entity_poly.pdbx_seq_one_letter_code
_entity_poly.pdbx_strand_id
1 'polypeptide(L)' 'MAEPSSPLKDKNYNLIWALHQSLENVWRLEGYIKDAESQGDEELVRWFRRIQENNQKAGDQGKRMLLDRIQKENG' A
#
# COMPACT_ATOMS: atom_id res chain seq x y z
N MET A 1 19.04 18.61 -13.51
CA MET A 1 17.76 18.33 -14.20
C MET A 1 16.67 18.40 -13.15
N ALA A 2 15.69 19.29 -13.28
CA ALA A 2 14.57 19.35 -12.34
C ALA A 2 13.70 18.10 -12.53
N GLU A 3 13.32 17.44 -11.44
CA GLU A 3 12.36 16.33 -11.52
C GLU A 3 11.09 16.80 -12.22
N PRO A 4 10.50 15.97 -13.11
CA PRO A 4 9.25 16.33 -13.76
C PRO A 4 8.18 16.55 -12.70
N SER A 5 7.59 17.75 -12.70
CA SER A 5 6.45 18.11 -11.85
C SER A 5 5.35 17.07 -12.05
N SER A 6 5.05 16.28 -11.01
CA SER A 6 3.92 15.33 -11.03
C SER A 6 2.67 16.02 -11.60
N PRO A 7 2.04 15.47 -12.65
CA PRO A 7 0.86 16.08 -13.26
C PRO A 7 -0.36 16.10 -12.33
N LEU A 8 -0.35 15.28 -11.26
CA LEU A 8 -1.35 15.30 -10.19
C LEU A 8 -0.68 15.76 -8.88
N LYS A 9 -0.80 17.06 -8.60
CA LYS A 9 -0.39 17.67 -7.32
C LYS A 9 -1.47 17.57 -6.24
N ASP A 10 -2.53 16.82 -6.50
CA ASP A 10 -3.63 16.67 -5.55
C ASP A 10 -3.23 15.70 -4.42
N LYS A 11 -3.13 16.25 -3.21
CA LYS A 11 -2.73 15.50 -2.01
C LYS A 11 -3.73 14.42 -1.60
N ASN A 12 -5.02 14.61 -1.88
CA ASN A 12 -6.07 13.65 -1.54
C ASN A 12 -6.03 12.49 -2.54
N TYR A 13 -5.90 12.79 -3.83
CA TYR A 13 -5.67 11.80 -4.87
C TYR A 13 -4.44 10.95 -4.57
N ASN A 14 -3.30 11.57 -4.25
CA ASN A 14 -2.06 10.85 -3.94
C ASN A 14 -2.22 9.93 -2.73
N LEU A 15 -2.93 10.36 -1.69
CA LEU A 15 -3.22 9.52 -0.52
C LEU A 15 -4.14 8.35 -0.88
N ILE A 16 -5.21 8.58 -1.64
CA ILE A 16 -6.15 7.54 -2.07
C ILE A 16 -5.43 6.50 -2.93
N TRP A 17 -4.60 6.96 -3.87
CA TRP A 17 -3.79 6.08 -4.70
C TRP A 17 -2.84 5.22 -3.86
N ALA A 18 -2.09 5.83 -2.95
CA ALA A 18 -1.17 5.10 -2.07
C ALA A 18 -1.90 4.07 -1.19
N LEU A 19 -3.05 4.47 -0.63
CA LEU A 19 -3.90 3.59 0.18
C LEU A 19 -4.41 2.39 -0.65
N HIS A 20 -4.89 2.63 -1.87
CA HIS A 20 -5.31 1.56 -2.78
C HIS A 20 -4.15 0.58 -3.00
N GLN A 21 -2.99 1.08 -3.42
CA GLN A 21 -1.85 0.23 -3.76
C GLN A 21 -1.37 -0.60 -2.57
N SER A 22 -1.36 -0.03 -1.36
CA SER A 22 -1.05 -0.80 -0.15
C SER A 22 -2.04 -1.93 0.08
N LEU A 23 -3.35 -1.66 0.04
CA LEU A 23 -4.37 -2.68 0.30
C LEU A 23 -4.43 -3.77 -0.79
N GLU A 24 -4.31 -3.38 -2.07
CA GLU A 24 -4.25 -4.31 -3.19
C GLU A 24 -3.04 -5.23 -3.09
N ASN A 25 -1.87 -4.68 -2.73
CA ASN A 25 -0.66 -5.48 -2.56
C ASN A 25 -0.77 -6.50 -1.43
N VAL A 26 -1.50 -6.20 -0.34
CA VAL A 26 -1.71 -7.20 0.74
C VAL A 26 -2.35 -8.46 0.17
N TRP A 27 -3.38 -8.31 -0.66
CA TRP A 27 -4.09 -9.42 -1.28
C TRP A 27 -3.24 -10.11 -2.36
N ARG A 28 -2.60 -9.33 -3.24
CA ARG A 28 -1.77 -9.90 -4.32
C ARG A 28 -0.60 -10.73 -3.79
N LEU A 29 0.04 -10.28 -2.71
CA LEU A 29 1.15 -11.00 -2.08
C LEU A 29 0.77 -12.38 -1.54
N GLU A 30 -0.51 -12.63 -1.21
CA GLU A 30 -0.94 -13.96 -0.79
C GLU A 30 -0.72 -15.02 -1.88
N GLY A 31 -0.90 -14.66 -3.15
CA GLY A 31 -0.60 -15.55 -4.28
C GLY A 31 0.89 -15.82 -4.39
N TYR A 32 1.71 -14.77 -4.37
CA TYR A 32 3.16 -14.92 -4.49
C TYR A 32 3.80 -15.67 -3.33
N ILE A 33 3.24 -15.52 -2.12
CA ILE A 33 3.66 -16.32 -0.97
C ILE A 33 3.36 -17.80 -1.19
N LYS A 34 2.15 -18.15 -1.68
CA LYS A 34 1.80 -19.55 -1.97
C LYS A 34 2.69 -20.14 -3.05
N ASP A 35 3.01 -19.37 -4.09
CA ASP A 35 3.93 -19.80 -5.15
C ASP A 35 5.32 -20.08 -4.58
N ALA A 36 5.86 -19.18 -3.76
CA ALA A 36 7.16 -19.36 -3.09
C ALA A 36 7.16 -20.55 -2.12
N GLU A 37 6.08 -20.73 -1.35
CA GLU A 37 5.87 -21.91 -0.48
C GLU A 37 5.91 -23.21 -1.30
N SER A 38 5.24 -23.23 -2.46
CA SER A 38 5.21 -24.41 -3.35
C SER A 38 6.57 -24.75 -3.97
N GLN A 39 7.43 -23.74 -4.15
CA GLN A 39 8.77 -23.87 -4.70
C GLN A 39 9.83 -24.16 -3.63
N GLY A 40 9.46 -24.16 -2.35
CA GLY A 40 10.37 -24.36 -1.23
C GLY A 40 11.31 -23.17 -0.96
N ASP A 41 10.99 -21.98 -1.48
CA ASP A 41 11.80 -20.77 -1.29
C ASP A 41 11.39 -20.04 -0.01
N GLU A 42 11.89 -20.50 1.14
CA GLU A 42 11.54 -19.91 2.43
C GLU A 42 12.04 -18.48 2.62
N GLU A 43 13.15 -18.10 1.97
CA GLU A 43 13.67 -16.74 2.06
C GLU A 43 12.69 -15.76 1.42
N LEU A 44 12.22 -16.11 0.21
CA LEU A 44 11.25 -15.31 -0.51
C LEU A 44 9.90 -15.25 0.21
N VAL A 45 9.44 -16.35 0.83
CA VAL A 45 8.24 -16.35 1.69
C VAL A 45 8.37 -15.35 2.82
N ARG A 46 9.47 -15.39 3.58
CA ARG A 46 9.70 -14.47 4.71
C ARG A 46 9.76 -13.02 4.24
N TRP A 47 10.40 -12.77 3.10
CA TRP A 47 10.49 -11.44 2.52
C TRP A 47 9.11 -10.90 2.11
N PHE A 48 8.29 -11.69 1.40
CA PHE A 48 6.94 -11.27 1.01
C PHE A 48 6.02 -11.04 2.21
N ARG A 49 6.09 -11.89 3.25
CA ARG A 49 5.33 -11.69 4.50
C ARG A 49 5.67 -10.34 5.16
N ARG A 50 6.94 -9.96 5.18
CA ARG A 50 7.37 -8.65 5.71
C ARG A 50 6.83 -7.48 4.88
N ILE A 51 6.79 -7.61 3.56
CA ILE A 51 6.17 -6.59 2.69
C ILE A 51 4.66 -6.53 2.94
N GLN A 52 4.00 -7.69 3.09
CA GLN A 52 2.57 -7.78 3.38
C GLN A 52 2.23 -7.04 4.67
N GLU A 53 2.98 -7.26 5.75
CA GLU A 53 2.81 -6.54 7.02
C GLU A 53 3.01 -5.03 6.88
N ASN A 54 4.02 -4.59 6.12
CA ASN A 54 4.26 -3.17 5.88
C ASN A 54 3.09 -2.52 5.12
N ASN A 55 2.56 -3.22 4.11
CA ASN A 55 1.39 -2.76 3.35
C ASN A 55 0.12 -2.70 4.21
N GLN A 56 -0.09 -3.67 5.12
CA GLN A 56 -1.20 -3.61 6.08
C GLN A 56 -1.09 -2.37 6.98
N LYS A 57 0.09 -2.13 7.56
CA LYS A 57 0.36 -0.95 8.40
C LYS A 57 0.15 0.36 7.64
N ALA A 58 0.64 0.45 6.41
CA ALA A 58 0.45 1.61 5.55
C ALA A 58 -1.03 1.84 5.21
N GLY A 59 -1.76 0.76 4.90
CA GLY A 59 -3.20 0.81 4.64
C GLY A 59 -4.00 1.31 5.84
N ASP A 60 -3.68 0.85 7.05
CA ASP A 60 -4.34 1.31 8.27
C ASP A 60 -4.08 2.78 8.58
N GLN A 61 -2.84 3.24 8.41
CA GLN A 61 -2.49 4.66 8.56
C GLN A 61 -3.19 5.51 7.50
N GLY A 62 -3.18 5.08 6.23
CA GLY A 62 -3.83 5.76 5.13
C GLY A 62 -5.34 5.92 5.32
N LYS A 63 -6.03 4.88 5.80
CA LYS A 63 -7.46 4.94 6.15
C LYS A 63 -7.75 6.00 7.21
N ARG A 64 -6.94 6.08 8.27
CA ARG A 64 -7.10 7.09 9.33
C ARG A 64 -6.90 8.50 8.81
N MET A 65 -5.88 8.71 7.97
CA MET A 65 -5.62 10.02 7.34
C MET A 65 -6.75 10.43 6.39
N LEU A 66 -7.31 9.49 5.64
CA LEU A 66 -8.43 9.75 4.74
C LEU A 66 -9.70 10.13 5.51
N LEU A 67 -10.00 9.43 6.60
CA LEU A 67 -11.14 9.72 7.46
C LEU A 67 -11.05 11.15 8.05
N ASP A 68 -9.90 11.51 8.62
CA ASP A 68 -9.68 12.87 9.18
C ASP A 68 -9.88 13.97 8.13
N ARG A 69 -9.46 13.73 6.88
CA ARG A 69 -9.67 14.68 5.77
C ARG A 69 -11.15 14.84 5.42
N ILE A 70 -11.87 13.73 5.27
CA ILE A 70 -13.30 13.76 4.95
C ILE A 70 -14.09 14.48 6.05
N GLN A 71 -13.75 14.24 7.33
CA GLN A 71 -14.38 14.93 8.45
C GLN A 71 -14.15 16.45 8.42
N LYS A 72 -12.94 16.88 8.04
CA LYS A 72 -12.59 18.31 7.91
C LYS A 72 -13.22 19.00 6.71
N GLU A 73 -13.53 18.27 5.63
CA GLU A 73 -14.20 18.83 4.45
C GLU A 73 -15.73 18.95 4.64
N ASN A 74 -16.30 18.19 5.57
CA ASN A 74 -17.74 18.17 5.87
C ASN A 74 -18.18 19.08 7.03
N GLY A 75 -17.25 19.76 7.70
CA GLY A 75 -17.52 20.67 8.83
C GLY A 75 -17.18 22.11 8.49
#